data_AF-A0A8X8W911-F1
#
_entry.id   AF-A0A8X8W911-F1
#
_cell.length_a   1.000
_cell.length_b   1.000
_cell.length_c   1.000
_cell.angle_alpha   90.00
_cell.angle_beta   90.00
_cell.angle_gamma   90.00
#
_symmetry.space_group_name_H-M   'P 1'
#
loop_
_entity.id
_entity.type
_entity.pdbx_description
1 polymer ?
#
loop_
_entity_poly.entity_id
_entity_poly.type
_entity_poly.pdbx_seq_one_letter_code
_entity_poly.pdbx_strand_id
1 'polypeptide(L)'
;MDCLLIGVAMGVVLLGLRQRVHGGGFLQRPGQVFSGLTVPHAMNVCDFSNFSVTFGPSGKEWRDKRKMCREIMFSERCLEGSEALRQEMLQQLVDRVRSHCDRGDVVDIHDAVFMANLNLLLTTIFSITSPDTTMELKKIMEDTLSLAAPNIADFFPILNP
;
A
#
# COMPACT_ATOMS: atom_id res chain seq x y z
N MET A 1 10.57 -9.17 13.00
CA MET A 1 9.16 -8.72 13.05
C MET A 1 8.83 -7.91 11.79
N ASP A 2 9.31 -8.37 10.63
CA ASP A 2 9.53 -7.50 9.46
C ASP A 2 8.64 -7.84 8.26
N CYS A 3 7.55 -8.57 8.51
CA CYS A 3 6.53 -8.83 7.50
C CYS A 3 5.34 -7.86 7.59
N LEU A 4 5.18 -7.13 8.70
CA LEU A 4 4.01 -6.27 8.90
C LEU A 4 4.09 -4.97 8.10
N LEU A 5 5.28 -4.39 7.91
CA LEU A 5 5.40 -3.13 7.16
C LEU A 5 5.34 -3.33 5.63
N ILE A 6 5.94 -4.43 5.14
CA ILE A 6 5.70 -4.90 3.77
C ILE A 6 4.21 -5.23 3.61
N GLY A 7 3.59 -5.78 4.66
CA GLY A 7 2.17 -6.11 4.72
C GLY A 7 1.22 -4.94 4.90
N VAL A 8 1.62 -3.70 5.19
CA VAL A 8 0.70 -2.54 5.21
C VAL A 8 0.79 -1.76 3.88
N ALA A 9 1.99 -1.56 3.35
CA ALA A 9 2.17 -1.02 2.00
C ALA A 9 1.63 -1.97 0.91
N MET A 10 1.70 -3.29 1.15
CA MET A 10 1.07 -4.31 0.31
C MET A 10 -0.28 -4.79 0.85
N GLY A 11 -0.67 -4.46 2.09
CA GLY A 11 -1.91 -4.98 2.72
C GLY A 11 -3.17 -4.39 2.15
N VAL A 12 -3.11 -3.10 1.82
CA VAL A 12 -4.16 -2.42 1.07
C VAL A 12 -4.28 -3.01 -0.35
N VAL A 13 -3.21 -3.63 -0.87
CA VAL A 13 -3.20 -4.35 -2.16
C VAL A 13 -3.58 -5.84 -2.00
N LEU A 14 -3.32 -6.46 -0.85
CA LEU A 14 -3.53 -7.89 -0.58
C LEU A 14 -4.94 -8.21 -0.07
N LEU A 15 -5.70 -7.24 0.42
CA LEU A 15 -7.12 -7.44 0.75
C LEU A 15 -7.99 -7.74 -0.49
N GLY A 16 -7.49 -7.49 -1.70
CA GLY A 16 -8.10 -7.95 -2.96
C GLY A 16 -7.76 -9.40 -3.36
N LEU A 17 -6.80 -10.06 -2.68
CA LEU A 17 -6.32 -11.41 -3.03
C LEU A 17 -6.68 -12.46 -1.98
N ARG A 18 -7.95 -12.51 -1.56
CA ARG A 18 -8.52 -13.71 -0.94
C ARG A 18 -9.61 -14.33 -1.81
N GLN A 19 -9.31 -14.60 -3.09
CA GLN A 19 -9.86 -15.79 -3.73
C GLN A 19 -8.93 -16.97 -3.44
N ARG A 20 -9.36 -17.79 -2.49
CA ARG A 20 -8.71 -19.04 -2.09
C ARG A 20 -8.94 -20.08 -3.19
N VAL A 21 -8.16 -20.07 -4.26
CA VAL A 21 -8.10 -21.22 -5.19
C VAL A 21 -7.17 -22.26 -4.58
N HIS A 22 -7.77 -23.31 -4.01
CA HIS A 22 -7.07 -24.55 -3.64
C HIS A 22 -6.55 -25.21 -4.92
N GLY A 23 -5.22 -25.28 -5.09
CA GLY A 23 -4.61 -26.02 -6.20
C GLY A 23 -3.12 -25.74 -6.33
N GLY A 24 -2.31 -26.46 -5.56
CA GLY A 24 -0.85 -26.44 -5.70
C GLY A 24 -0.45 -26.94 -7.10
N GLY A 25 0.05 -26.05 -7.94
CA GLY A 25 0.59 -26.41 -9.25
C GLY A 25 0.56 -25.32 -10.32
N PHE A 26 -0.21 -24.24 -10.13
CA PHE A 26 -0.42 -23.25 -11.21
C PHE A 26 0.70 -22.21 -11.36
N LEU A 27 1.44 -21.88 -10.29
CA LEU A 27 2.46 -20.83 -10.31
C LEU A 27 3.86 -21.26 -10.82
N GLN A 28 4.03 -22.51 -11.29
CA GLN A 28 5.33 -23.02 -11.77
C GLN A 28 5.57 -22.87 -13.29
N ARG A 29 4.61 -22.31 -14.06
CA ARG A 29 4.76 -22.06 -15.51
C ARG A 29 4.97 -20.56 -15.79
N PRO A 30 5.63 -20.18 -16.91
CA PRO A 30 6.52 -19.02 -16.97
C PRO A 30 5.85 -17.76 -16.40
N GLY A 31 6.41 -17.28 -15.30
CA GLY A 31 5.84 -16.22 -14.45
C GLY A 31 5.58 -14.88 -15.16
N GLN A 32 5.89 -14.77 -16.44
CA GLN A 32 5.58 -13.60 -17.26
C GLN A 32 4.08 -13.46 -17.56
N VAL A 33 3.35 -14.57 -17.73
CA VAL A 33 1.93 -14.54 -18.17
C VAL A 33 0.96 -14.10 -17.05
N PHE A 34 1.31 -14.35 -15.78
CA PHE A 34 0.45 -14.08 -14.62
C PHE A 34 1.04 -13.06 -13.63
N SER A 35 2.03 -12.28 -14.06
CA SER A 35 2.71 -11.33 -13.16
C SER A 35 2.01 -9.97 -13.02
N GLY A 36 1.05 -9.67 -13.90
CA GLY A 36 0.28 -8.43 -13.89
C GLY A 36 -1.03 -8.56 -13.11
N LEU A 37 -1.41 -7.49 -12.41
CA LEU A 37 -2.78 -7.31 -11.94
C LEU A 37 -3.64 -6.78 -13.09
N THR A 38 -4.90 -7.20 -13.14
CA THR A 38 -5.89 -6.51 -14.00
C THR A 38 -5.98 -5.06 -13.54
N VAL A 39 -5.81 -4.13 -14.48
CA VAL A 39 -5.84 -2.69 -14.21
C VAL A 39 -7.28 -2.21 -14.27
N PRO A 40 -7.89 -1.76 -13.16
CA PRO A 40 -9.19 -1.11 -13.21
C PRO A 40 -9.12 0.12 -14.11
N HIS A 41 -10.19 0.42 -14.85
CA HIS A 41 -10.26 1.58 -15.74
C HIS A 41 -9.98 2.89 -14.99
N ALA A 42 -10.44 2.99 -13.73
CA ALA A 42 -10.16 4.13 -12.86
C ALA A 42 -8.66 4.35 -12.60
N MET A 43 -7.83 3.29 -12.66
CA MET A 43 -6.38 3.38 -12.49
C MET A 43 -5.64 3.82 -13.77
N ASN A 44 -6.33 3.99 -14.89
CA ASN A 44 -5.77 4.59 -16.11
C ASN A 44 -5.98 6.11 -16.18
N VAL A 45 -6.67 6.71 -15.20
CA VAL A 45 -6.76 8.17 -15.12
C VAL A 45 -5.35 8.76 -15.02
N CYS A 46 -5.04 9.74 -15.87
CA CYS A 46 -3.72 10.38 -15.97
C CYS A 46 -2.55 9.38 -16.17
N ASP A 47 -2.79 8.26 -16.85
CA ASP A 47 -1.79 7.20 -17.09
C ASP A 47 -1.17 6.62 -15.81
N PHE A 48 -1.88 6.69 -14.68
CA PHE A 48 -1.36 6.28 -13.37
C PHE A 48 -0.85 4.84 -13.35
N SER A 49 -1.54 3.93 -14.05
CA SER A 49 -1.14 2.53 -14.19
C SER A 49 0.30 2.37 -14.70
N ASN A 50 0.74 3.21 -15.66
CA ASN A 50 2.10 3.15 -16.21
C ASN A 50 3.17 3.53 -15.17
N PHE A 51 2.86 4.44 -14.24
CA PHE A 51 3.77 4.84 -13.17
C PHE A 51 3.72 3.89 -11.96
N SER A 52 2.62 3.14 -11.81
CA SER A 52 2.39 2.25 -10.68
C SER A 52 3.27 1.00 -10.67
N VAL A 53 3.88 0.72 -9.52
CA VAL A 53 4.55 -0.57 -9.24
C VAL A 53 3.56 -1.74 -9.03
N THR A 54 2.29 -1.39 -8.80
CA THR A 54 1.19 -2.31 -8.53
C THR A 54 0.43 -2.65 -9.81
N PHE A 55 -0.01 -1.64 -10.55
CA PHE A 55 -0.86 -1.79 -11.73
C PHE A 55 -0.12 -1.65 -13.07
N GLY A 56 1.20 -1.50 -13.06
CA GLY A 56 1.97 -1.35 -14.29
C GLY A 56 2.01 -2.61 -15.16
N PRO A 57 2.13 -2.46 -16.48
CA PRO A 57 2.27 -3.59 -17.40
C PRO A 57 3.57 -4.35 -17.12
N SER A 58 3.57 -5.68 -17.24
CA SER A 58 4.68 -6.57 -16.87
C SER A 58 5.91 -6.54 -17.81
N GLY A 59 6.37 -5.34 -18.15
CA GLY A 59 7.52 -5.04 -19.01
C GLY A 59 8.84 -4.82 -18.25
N LYS A 60 9.88 -4.43 -18.99
CA LYS A 60 11.21 -4.13 -18.43
C LYS A 60 11.14 -2.99 -17.41
N GLU A 61 10.45 -1.91 -17.75
CA GLU A 61 10.33 -0.73 -16.88
C GLU A 61 9.66 -1.05 -15.54
N TRP A 62 8.57 -1.82 -15.54
CA TRP A 62 7.91 -2.27 -14.31
C TRP A 62 8.82 -3.15 -13.44
N ARG A 63 9.62 -4.04 -14.06
CA ARG A 63 10.62 -4.83 -13.33
C ARG A 63 11.73 -3.94 -12.75
N ASP A 64 12.19 -2.94 -13.48
CA ASP A 64 13.21 -1.99 -13.03
C ASP A 64 12.70 -1.15 -11.84
N LYS A 65 11.45 -0.66 -11.90
CA LYS A 65 10.78 0.02 -10.77
C LYS A 65 10.70 -0.88 -9.54
N ARG A 66 10.28 -2.14 -9.69
CA ARG A 66 10.23 -3.11 -8.58
C ARG A 66 11.62 -3.47 -8.02
N LYS A 67 12.62 -3.56 -8.89
CA LYS A 67 14.01 -3.78 -8.50
C LYS A 67 14.52 -2.60 -7.65
N MET A 68 14.28 -1.37 -8.10
CA MET A 68 14.63 -0.16 -7.36
C MET A 68 13.96 -0.11 -5.98
N CYS A 69 12.66 -0.44 -5.92
CA CYS A 69 11.95 -0.53 -4.63
C CYS A 69 12.64 -1.51 -3.68
N ARG A 70 12.98 -2.71 -4.17
CA ARG A 70 13.65 -3.74 -3.37
C ARG A 70 15.06 -3.35 -2.93
N GLU A 71 15.86 -2.82 -3.84
CA GLU A 71 17.30 -2.59 -3.61
C GLU A 71 17.60 -1.27 -2.90
N ILE A 72 16.69 -0.30 -2.98
CA ILE A 72 16.90 1.02 -2.39
C ILE A 72 15.93 1.20 -1.21
N MET A 73 14.63 1.32 -1.51
CA MET A 73 13.61 1.72 -0.53
C MET A 73 13.32 0.66 0.53
N PHE A 74 13.45 -0.62 0.18
CA PHE A 74 13.17 -1.75 1.08
C PHE A 74 14.41 -2.64 1.26
N SER A 75 15.60 -2.07 1.09
CA SER A 75 16.85 -2.77 1.39
C SER A 75 16.98 -3.01 2.90
N GLU A 76 17.70 -4.06 3.30
CA GLU A 76 17.97 -4.35 4.71
C GLU A 76 18.55 -3.12 5.42
N ARG A 77 19.52 -2.45 4.79
CA ARG A 77 20.11 -1.22 5.32
C ARG A 77 19.09 -0.10 5.57
N CYS A 78 18.13 0.09 4.67
CA CYS A 78 17.08 1.10 4.85
C CYS A 78 16.08 0.70 5.94
N LEU A 79 15.74 -0.59 6.01
CA LEU A 79 14.86 -1.14 7.05
C LEU A 79 15.49 -1.07 8.45
N GLU A 80 16.78 -1.35 8.57
CA GLU A 80 17.55 -1.19 9.81
C GLU A 80 17.69 0.29 10.17
N GLY A 81 18.03 1.15 9.22
CA GLY A 81 18.14 2.60 9.45
C GLY A 81 16.81 3.25 9.88
N SER A 82 15.67 2.69 9.49
CA SER A 82 14.33 3.13 9.89
C SER A 82 13.81 2.45 11.17
N GLU A 83 14.56 1.55 11.80
CA GLU A 83 14.09 0.79 12.98
C GLU A 83 13.69 1.72 14.13
N ALA A 84 14.54 2.69 14.49
CA ALA A 84 14.26 3.62 15.58
C ALA A 84 12.95 4.41 15.33
N LEU A 85 12.75 4.85 14.09
CA LEU A 85 11.54 5.55 13.67
C LEU A 85 10.30 4.64 13.76
N ARG A 86 10.42 3.37 13.35
CA ARG A 86 9.32 2.39 13.50
C ARG A 86 8.94 2.17 14.96
N GLN A 87 9.93 2.09 15.85
CA GLN A 87 9.69 1.94 17.29
C GLN A 87 9.02 3.18 17.88
N GLU A 88 9.46 4.39 17.48
CA GLU A 88 8.83 5.64 17.89
C GLU A 88 7.35 5.70 17.46
N MET A 89 7.05 5.37 16.20
CA MET A 89 5.68 5.37 15.67
C MET A 89 4.79 4.33 16.36
N LEU A 90 5.35 3.16 16.68
CA LEU A 90 4.65 2.13 17.44
C LEU A 90 4.32 2.63 18.86
N GLN A 91 5.27 3.30 19.51
CA GLN A 91 5.06 3.86 20.85
C GLN A 91 3.97 4.94 20.83
N GLN A 92 4.01 5.85 19.84
CA GLN A 92 2.96 6.87 19.65
C GLN A 92 1.57 6.24 19.43
N LEU A 93 1.49 5.15 18.66
CA LEU A 93 0.23 4.43 18.45
C LEU A 93 -0.28 3.81 19.77
N VAL A 94 0.60 3.16 20.54
CA VAL A 94 0.26 2.58 21.85
C VAL A 94 -0.22 3.65 22.82
N ASP A 95 0.47 4.79 22.87
CA ASP A 95 0.10 5.89 23.78
C ASP A 95 -1.22 6.53 23.37
N ARG A 96 -1.49 6.68 22.06
CA ARG A 96 -2.79 7.14 21.56
C ARG A 96 -3.92 6.18 21.96
N VAL A 97 -3.73 4.88 21.73
CA VAL A 97 -4.72 3.85 22.12
C VAL A 97 -4.95 3.85 23.63
N ARG A 98 -3.87 3.88 24.43
CA ARG A 98 -3.96 3.95 25.90
C ARG A 98 -4.75 5.17 26.37
N SER A 99 -4.47 6.34 25.78
CA SER A 99 -5.17 7.57 26.10
C SER A 99 -6.69 7.48 25.85
N HIS A 100 -7.12 6.79 24.79
CA HIS A 100 -8.54 6.51 24.56
C HIS A 100 -9.12 5.50 25.57
N CYS A 101 -8.37 4.44 25.90
CA CYS A 101 -8.79 3.47 26.92
C CYS A 101 -9.01 4.13 28.28
N ASP A 102 -8.11 5.04 28.69
CA ASP A 102 -8.22 5.76 29.97
C ASP A 102 -9.47 6.65 30.04
N ARG A 103 -9.96 7.14 28.89
CA ARG A 103 -11.21 7.91 28.76
C ARG A 103 -12.45 7.04 28.56
N GLY A 104 -12.28 5.74 28.30
CA GLY A 104 -13.37 4.85 27.92
C GLY A 104 -13.92 5.09 26.51
N ASP A 105 -13.14 5.72 25.63
CA ASP A 105 -13.54 6.05 24.26
C ASP A 105 -13.41 4.85 23.31
N VAL A 106 -14.25 4.80 22.28
CA VAL A 106 -14.09 3.87 21.16
C VAL A 106 -12.88 4.30 20.32
N VAL A 107 -12.02 3.33 19.99
CA VAL A 107 -10.84 3.53 19.14
C VAL A 107 -11.09 2.96 17.75
N ASP A 108 -10.98 3.81 16.73
CA ASP A 108 -10.85 3.35 15.35
C ASP A 108 -9.40 2.90 15.11
N ILE A 109 -9.18 1.58 15.19
CA ILE A 109 -7.86 0.96 14.97
C ILE A 109 -7.40 1.15 13.52
N HIS A 110 -8.33 1.15 12.55
CA HIS A 110 -7.99 1.34 11.16
C HIS A 110 -7.42 2.74 10.93
N ASP A 111 -8.12 3.78 11.40
CA ASP A 111 -7.65 5.16 11.30
C ASP A 111 -6.29 5.36 11.99
N ALA A 112 -6.16 4.87 13.21
CA ALA A 112 -4.95 5.04 14.01
C ALA A 112 -3.73 4.35 13.35
N VAL A 113 -3.89 3.12 12.89
CA VAL A 113 -2.82 2.37 12.21
C VAL A 113 -2.52 3.00 10.85
N PHE A 114 -3.54 3.40 10.08
CA PHE A 114 -3.35 4.00 8.76
C PHE A 114 -2.55 5.31 8.86
N MET A 115 -2.94 6.19 9.79
CA MET A 115 -2.23 7.45 10.03
C MET A 115 -0.76 7.23 10.47
N ALA A 116 -0.51 6.26 11.36
CA ALA A 116 0.85 5.94 11.79
C ALA A 116 1.73 5.42 10.63
N ASN A 117 1.16 4.62 9.73
CA ASN A 117 1.88 4.14 8.54
C ASN A 117 2.19 5.26 7.54
N LEU A 118 1.28 6.20 7.34
CA LEU A 118 1.50 7.34 6.45
C LEU A 118 2.59 8.28 7.00
N ASN A 119 2.56 8.54 8.31
CA ASN A 119 3.59 9.34 8.95
C ASN A 119 4.96 8.66 8.81
N LEU A 120 5.04 7.36 9.09
CA LEU A 120 6.26 6.58 8.91
C LEU A 120 6.76 6.61 7.46
N LEU A 121 5.87 6.48 6.47
CA LEU A 121 6.22 6.54 5.06
C LEU A 121 6.78 7.90 4.67
N LEU A 122 6.12 8.99 5.06
CA LEU A 122 6.57 10.35 4.79
C LEU A 122 7.91 10.66 5.45
N THR A 123 8.11 10.22 6.69
CA THR A 123 9.37 10.43 7.40
C THR A 123 10.49 9.53 6.84
N THR A 124 10.21 8.30 6.42
CA THR A 124 11.25 7.39 5.89
C THR A 124 11.72 7.79 4.49
N ILE A 125 10.80 8.18 3.61
CA ILE A 125 11.12 8.46 2.20
C ILE A 125 11.51 9.92 1.99
N PHE A 126 10.79 10.85 2.64
CA PHE A 126 10.93 12.29 2.40
C PHE A 126 11.48 13.05 3.59
N SER A 127 11.73 12.39 4.73
CA SER A 127 12.10 13.04 5.99
C SER A 127 11.11 14.13 6.41
N ILE A 128 9.84 13.98 6.04
CA ILE A 128 8.77 14.91 6.38
C ILE A 128 8.10 14.41 7.66
N THR A 129 8.02 15.29 8.66
CA THR A 129 7.27 15.07 9.90
C THR A 129 6.28 16.21 10.07
N SER A 130 5.12 16.08 9.42
CA SER A 130 4.06 17.07 9.41
C SER A 130 2.71 16.36 9.57
N PRO A 131 1.99 16.58 10.68
CA PRO A 131 0.65 16.03 10.88
C PRO A 131 -0.33 16.46 9.78
N ASP A 132 -0.25 17.72 9.33
CA ASP A 132 -1.10 18.27 8.28
C ASP A 132 -0.86 17.56 6.95
N THR A 133 0.41 17.40 6.56
CA THR A 133 0.77 16.69 5.33
C THR A 133 0.37 15.21 5.39
N THR A 134 0.50 14.57 6.56
CA THR A 134 0.06 13.18 6.76
C THR A 134 -1.47 13.06 6.61
N MET A 135 -2.21 14.03 7.14
CA MET A 135 -3.67 14.07 7.03
C MET A 135 -4.15 14.37 5.60
N GLU A 136 -3.47 15.25 4.87
CA GLU A 136 -3.75 15.50 3.45
C GLU A 136 -3.48 14.24 2.61
N LEU A 137 -2.34 13.58 2.83
CA LEU A 137 -2.02 12.32 2.16
C LEU A 137 -3.06 11.24 2.48
N LYS A 138 -3.51 11.15 3.74
CA LYS A 138 -4.57 10.23 4.15
C LYS A 138 -5.83 10.41 3.33
N LYS A 139 -6.31 11.65 3.19
CA LYS A 139 -7.52 11.96 2.41
C LYS A 139 -7.35 11.56 0.94
N ILE A 140 -6.24 11.93 0.32
CA ILE A 140 -5.93 11.57 -1.07
C ILE A 140 -5.92 10.05 -1.25
N MET A 141 -5.32 9.31 -0.31
CA MET A 141 -5.27 7.86 -0.37
C MET A 141 -6.64 7.22 -0.15
N GLU A 142 -7.46 7.71 0.78
CA GLU A 142 -8.84 7.23 0.98
C GLU A 142 -9.69 7.46 -0.28
N ASP A 143 -9.60 8.64 -0.89
CA ASP A 143 -10.28 8.95 -2.15
C ASP A 143 -9.81 8.03 -3.28
N THR A 144 -8.49 7.83 -3.41
CA THR A 144 -7.91 6.95 -4.43
C THR A 144 -8.32 5.48 -4.22
N LEU A 145 -8.37 5.01 -2.97
CA LEU A 145 -8.79 3.65 -2.66
C LEU A 145 -10.28 3.42 -2.94
N SER A 146 -11.11 4.47 -2.82
CA SER A 146 -12.51 4.38 -3.23
C SER A 146 -12.68 4.10 -4.73
N LEU A 147 -11.72 4.54 -5.55
CA LEU A 147 -11.69 4.27 -6.99
C LEU A 147 -11.30 2.82 -7.33
N ALA A 148 -10.75 2.07 -6.37
CA ALA A 148 -10.47 0.65 -6.53
C ALA A 148 -11.73 -0.23 -6.35
N ALA A 149 -12.87 0.37 -5.99
CA ALA A 149 -14.15 -0.34 -6.00
C ALA A 149 -14.48 -0.83 -7.42
N PRO A 150 -15.17 -1.98 -7.56
CA PRO A 150 -15.48 -2.54 -8.88
C PRO A 150 -16.24 -1.54 -9.74
N ASN A 151 -15.64 -1.09 -10.85
CA ASN A 151 -16.31 -0.22 -11.81
C ASN A 151 -17.07 -1.08 -12.82
N ILE A 152 -18.33 -0.74 -13.12
CA ILE A 152 -19.13 -1.46 -14.13
C ILE A 152 -18.44 -1.40 -15.50
N ALA A 153 -17.73 -0.31 -15.80
CA ALA A 153 -16.96 -0.17 -17.04
C ALA A 153 -15.81 -1.19 -17.18
N ASP A 154 -15.32 -1.74 -16.06
CA ASP A 154 -14.30 -2.82 -16.06
C ASP A 154 -14.86 -4.15 -16.59
N PHE A 155 -16.18 -4.37 -16.47
CA PHE A 155 -16.87 -5.57 -16.93
C PHE A 155 -17.55 -5.38 -18.29
N PHE A 156 -17.94 -4.15 -18.60
CA PHE A 156 -18.64 -3.79 -19.82
C PHE A 156 -17.86 -2.70 -20.57
N PRO A 157 -16.92 -3.09 -21.45
CA PRO A 157 -16.07 -2.12 -22.18
C PRO A 157 -16.83 -1.09 -23.00
N ILE A 158 -18.10 -1.36 -23.35
CA ILE A 158 -18.99 -0.42 -24.06
C ILE A 158 -19.33 0.83 -23.24
N LEU A 159 -19.12 0.78 -21.91
CA LEU A 159 -19.37 1.87 -20.99
C LEU A 159 -18.11 2.69 -20.68
N ASN A 160 -16.94 2.33 -21.26
CA ASN A 160 -15.75 3.17 -21.16
C ASN A 160 -15.99 4.46 -21.96
N PRO A 161 -15.78 5.65 -21.34
CA PRO A 161 -15.94 6.95 -22.01
C PRO A 161 -14.88 7.21 -23.10
#